data_AF-A0A2V5LZ78-F1
#
_entry.id   AF-A0A2V5LZ78-F1
#
_cell.length_a   1.000
_cell.length_b   1.000
_cell.length_c   1.000
_cell.angle_alpha   90.00
_cell.angle_beta   90.00
_cell.angle_gamma   90.00
#
_symmetry.space_group_name_H-M   'P 1'
#
loop_
_entity.id
_entity.type
_entity.pdbx_description
1 polymer ?
#
loop_
_entity_poly.entity_id
_entity_poly.type
_entity_poly.pdbx_seq_one_letter_code
_entity_poly.pdbx_strand_id
1 'polypeptide(L)'
;MTEQQNVDPFVNIETGGAFRVEWHSGAPSASITVDKNLMQYVEMEVRDRVLHVRTTRSVRPTHSIKLDLTSSALEGASFSGASRLIAHQLSGAKFYLETTGASNVILDGAVDELVAN
;
A
#
# COMPACT_ATOMS: atom_id res chain seq x y z
N MET A 1 16.57 -3.57 5.88
CA MET A 1 16.10 -4.89 6.38
C MET A 1 14.77 -5.18 5.72
N THR A 2 14.38 -6.44 5.63
CA THR A 2 13.07 -6.85 5.10
C THR A 2 12.40 -7.76 6.13
N GLU A 3 11.12 -7.53 6.39
CA GLU A 3 10.34 -8.32 7.36
C GLU A 3 8.98 -8.69 6.75
N GLN A 4 8.64 -9.98 6.86
CA GLN A 4 7.34 -10.51 6.45
C GLN A 4 6.33 -10.32 7.58
N GLN A 5 5.14 -9.83 7.26
CA GLN A 5 4.03 -9.68 8.20
C GLN A 5 2.89 -10.63 7.81
N ASN A 6 2.33 -11.30 8.81
CA ASN A 6 1.03 -11.96 8.64
C ASN A 6 -0.04 -10.87 8.66
N VAL A 7 -0.87 -10.84 7.62
CA VAL A 7 -1.95 -9.87 7.48
C VAL A 7 -3.25 -10.59 7.23
N ASP A 8 -4.33 -10.10 7.84
CA ASP A 8 -5.67 -10.56 7.51
C ASP A 8 -6.00 -10.20 6.04
N PRO A 9 -7.00 -10.86 5.42
CA PRO A 9 -7.44 -10.48 4.09
C PRO A 9 -7.88 -9.01 4.02
N PHE A 10 -7.37 -8.29 3.02
CA PHE A 10 -7.71 -6.90 2.73
C PHE A 10 -8.04 -6.73 1.25
N VAL A 11 -8.82 -5.70 0.94
CA VAL A 11 -9.12 -5.27 -0.43
C VAL A 11 -8.86 -3.79 -0.66
N ASN A 12 -8.49 -3.05 0.40
CA ASN A 12 -8.11 -1.65 0.32
C ASN A 12 -6.76 -1.42 0.98
N ILE A 13 -6.02 -0.42 0.51
CA ILE A 13 -4.75 0.02 1.09
C ILE A 13 -4.87 1.49 1.50
N GLU A 14 -4.47 1.81 2.72
CA GLU A 14 -4.36 3.19 3.19
C GLU A 14 -2.95 3.41 3.74
N THR A 15 -2.22 4.36 3.17
CA THR A 15 -0.89 4.71 3.69
C THR A 15 -0.69 6.21 3.78
N GLY A 16 -0.04 6.63 4.88
CA GLY A 16 0.33 8.03 5.10
C GLY A 16 1.84 8.23 5.12
N GLY A 17 2.33 9.18 4.34
CA GLY A 17 3.74 9.54 4.24
C GLY A 17 4.43 9.02 2.98
N ALA A 18 5.72 8.71 3.08
CA ALA A 18 6.56 8.39 1.92
C ALA A 18 6.75 6.88 1.74
N PHE A 19 5.67 6.19 1.38
CA PHE A 19 5.68 4.76 1.07
C PHE A 19 5.73 4.51 -0.44
N ARG A 20 6.46 3.45 -0.85
CA ARG A 20 6.38 2.87 -2.18
C ARG A 20 5.71 1.51 -2.08
N VAL A 21 4.54 1.38 -2.69
CA VAL A 21 3.71 0.19 -2.65
C VAL A 21 3.75 -0.49 -4.01
N GLU A 22 4.02 -1.79 -3.99
CA GLU A 22 3.88 -2.69 -5.11
C GLU A 22 2.86 -3.77 -4.73
N TRP A 23 1.80 -3.92 -5.54
CA TRP A 23 0.70 -4.83 -5.27
C TRP A 23 0.51 -5.82 -6.41
N HIS A 24 0.27 -7.09 -6.05
CA HIS A 24 -0.12 -8.15 -6.98
C HIS A 24 -1.34 -8.92 -6.47
N SER A 25 -2.11 -9.48 -7.41
CA SER A 25 -3.15 -10.44 -7.05
C SER A 25 -2.54 -11.73 -6.47
N GLY A 26 -3.15 -12.28 -5.42
CA GLY A 26 -2.68 -13.51 -4.77
C GLY A 26 -3.27 -13.77 -3.38
N ALA A 27 -2.69 -14.72 -2.65
CA ALA A 27 -3.04 -14.92 -1.24
C ALA A 27 -2.61 -13.70 -0.40
N PRO A 28 -3.33 -13.33 0.68
CA PRO A 28 -2.94 -12.22 1.55
C PRO A 28 -1.51 -12.37 2.09
N SER A 29 -0.65 -11.39 1.79
CA SER A 29 0.71 -11.33 2.32
C SER A 29 1.24 -9.90 2.26
N ALA A 30 2.09 -9.53 3.20
CA ALA A 30 2.77 -8.25 3.22
C ALA A 30 4.24 -8.43 3.61
N SER A 31 5.12 -7.74 2.89
CA SER A 31 6.53 -7.59 3.23
C SER A 31 6.87 -6.10 3.26
N ILE A 32 7.65 -5.70 4.25
CA ILE A 32 8.16 -4.33 4.34
C ILE A 32 9.68 -4.33 4.28
N THR A 33 10.23 -3.45 3.44
CA THR A 33 11.66 -3.16 3.39
C THR A 33 11.92 -1.73 3.86
N VAL A 34 12.69 -1.60 4.95
CA VAL A 34 12.98 -0.33 5.62
C VAL A 34 14.34 -0.34 6.31
N ASP A 35 14.85 0.83 6.69
CA ASP A 35 16.05 0.95 7.52
C ASP A 35 15.83 0.27 8.88
N LYS A 36 16.83 -0.49 9.34
CA LYS A 36 16.72 -1.33 10.55
C LYS A 36 16.34 -0.54 11.80
N ASN A 37 16.85 0.68 11.96
CA ASN A 37 16.54 1.55 13.09
C ASN A 37 15.13 2.14 13.03
N LEU A 38 14.46 2.09 11.88
CA LEU A 38 13.13 2.67 11.67
C LEU A 38 11.99 1.65 11.75
N MET A 39 12.28 0.34 11.63
CA MET A 39 11.27 -0.71 11.68
C MET A 39 10.37 -0.62 12.92
N GLN A 40 10.94 -0.27 14.08
CA GLN A 40 10.21 -0.08 15.35
C GLN A 40 9.13 1.02 15.32
N TYR A 41 9.13 1.88 14.29
CA TYR A 41 8.15 2.95 14.13
C TYR A 41 7.12 2.64 13.06
N VAL A 42 7.21 1.50 12.37
CA VAL A 42 6.22 1.09 11.38
C VAL A 42 5.09 0.37 12.11
N GLU A 43 3.87 0.79 11.84
CA GLU A 43 2.66 0.06 12.20
C GLU A 43 1.95 -0.41 10.93
N MET A 44 1.50 -1.66 10.95
CA MET A 44 0.76 -2.30 9.88
C MET A 44 -0.36 -3.12 10.51
N GLU A 45 -1.60 -2.84 10.10
CA GLU A 45 -2.77 -3.56 10.62
C GLU A 45 -3.88 -3.57 9.57
N VAL A 46 -4.72 -4.60 9.61
CA VAL A 46 -5.93 -4.66 8.80
C VAL A 46 -7.12 -4.33 9.69
N ARG A 47 -7.92 -3.35 9.28
CA ARG A 47 -9.21 -3.00 9.92
C ARG A 47 -10.26 -2.85 8.84
N ASP A 48 -11.42 -3.49 9.02
CA ASP A 48 -12.53 -3.42 8.07
C ASP A 48 -12.14 -3.74 6.60
N ARG A 49 -11.21 -4.70 6.43
CA ARG A 49 -10.59 -5.09 5.13
C ARG A 49 -9.74 -4.00 4.46
N VAL A 50 -9.32 -2.99 5.22
CA VAL A 50 -8.34 -1.97 4.82
C VAL A 50 -7.01 -2.26 5.51
N LEU A 51 -5.95 -2.42 4.73
CA LEU A 51 -4.58 -2.48 5.25
C LEU A 51 -4.10 -1.05 5.51
N HIS A 52 -3.99 -0.67 6.77
CA HIS A 52 -3.42 0.60 7.19
C HIS A 52 -1.92 0.43 7.44
N VAL A 53 -1.10 1.23 6.76
CA VAL A 53 0.35 1.29 7.02
C VAL A 53 0.78 2.72 7.30
N ARG A 54 1.44 2.91 8.45
CA ARG A 54 1.91 4.24 8.87
C ARG A 54 3.21 4.16 9.63
N THR A 55 3.83 5.32 9.83
CA THR A 55 4.88 5.48 10.84
C THR A 55 4.31 6.18 12.07
N THR A 56 4.60 5.67 13.27
CA THR A 56 4.11 6.22 14.55
C THR A 56 4.64 7.61 14.87
N ARG A 57 5.67 8.04 14.15
CA ARG A 57 6.26 9.37 14.22
C ARG A 57 6.85 9.78 12.87
N SER A 58 7.28 11.03 12.77
CA SER A 58 8.07 11.50 11.62
C SER A 58 9.40 10.74 11.55
N VAL A 59 9.70 10.17 10.39
CA VAL A 59 10.94 9.45 10.12
C VAL A 59 11.65 10.03 8.90
N ARG A 60 12.98 9.90 8.87
CA ARG A 60 13.82 10.31 7.74
C ARG A 60 14.61 9.09 7.26
N PRO A 61 14.01 8.24 6.43
CA PRO A 61 14.67 7.04 5.98
C PRO A 61 15.75 7.40 4.94
N THR A 62 16.85 6.67 4.96
CA THR A 62 17.94 6.80 3.99
C THR A 62 17.57 6.24 2.62
N HIS A 63 16.61 5.31 2.60
CA HIS A 63 16.01 4.72 1.41
C HIS A 63 14.48 4.82 1.47
N SER A 64 13.79 4.64 0.36
CA SER A 64 12.32 4.58 0.39
C SER A 64 11.83 3.38 1.21
N ILE A 65 10.77 3.58 1.99
CA ILE A 65 10.07 2.49 2.67
C ILE A 65 9.25 1.76 1.63
N LYS A 66 9.55 0.48 1.38
CA LYS A 66 8.88 -0.32 0.36
C LYS A 66 7.91 -1.32 0.99
N LEU A 67 6.74 -1.47 0.39
CA LEU A 67 5.72 -2.45 0.74
C LEU A 67 5.47 -3.32 -0.48
N ASP A 68 5.69 -4.62 -0.34
CA ASP A 68 5.33 -5.64 -1.32
C ASP A 68 4.09 -6.36 -0.78
N LEU A 69 2.96 -6.19 -1.46
CA LEU A 69 1.64 -6.60 -0.98
C LEU A 69 0.98 -7.57 -1.96
N THR A 70 0.27 -8.55 -1.42
CA THR A 70 -0.61 -9.42 -2.19
C THR A 70 -1.96 -9.57 -1.52
N SER A 71 -3.03 -9.58 -2.31
CA SER A 71 -4.39 -9.89 -1.84
C SER A 71 -5.23 -10.44 -2.99
N SER A 72 -6.37 -11.05 -2.68
CA SER A 72 -7.22 -11.70 -3.69
C SER A 72 -7.85 -10.70 -4.66
N ALA A 73 -8.02 -9.45 -4.21
CA ALA A 73 -8.52 -8.32 -4.99
C ALA A 73 -7.99 -7.01 -4.38
N LEU A 74 -7.99 -5.95 -5.18
CA LEU A 74 -7.77 -4.59 -4.73
C LEU A 74 -8.86 -3.69 -5.30
N GLU A 75 -9.74 -3.23 -4.42
CA GLU A 75 -10.91 -2.39 -4.71
C GLU A 75 -10.60 -0.90 -4.54
N GLY A 76 -9.54 -0.55 -3.80
CA GLY A 76 -9.14 0.84 -3.67
C GLY A 76 -7.82 1.07 -2.94
N ALA A 77 -7.32 2.29 -3.09
CA ALA A 77 -6.11 2.74 -2.43
C ALA A 77 -6.18 4.24 -2.12
N SER A 78 -5.79 4.61 -0.90
CA SER A 78 -5.68 5.99 -0.45
C SER A 78 -4.25 6.30 0.00
N PHE A 79 -3.68 7.37 -0.55
CA PHE A 79 -2.32 7.81 -0.27
C PHE A 79 -2.29 9.27 0.14
N SER A 80 -1.48 9.58 1.15
CA SER A 80 -1.14 10.96 1.50
C SER A 80 0.37 11.18 1.56
N GLY A 81 0.83 12.32 1.03
CA GLY A 81 2.23 12.70 1.02
C GLY A 81 2.96 12.35 -0.28
N ALA A 82 4.21 11.87 -0.15
CA ALA A 82 5.10 11.60 -1.27
C ALA A 82 5.16 10.10 -1.58
N SER A 83 4.04 9.55 -2.02
CA SER A 83 3.83 8.10 -2.12
C SER A 83 3.91 7.60 -3.57
N ARG A 84 4.09 6.28 -3.73
CA ARG A 84 3.96 5.61 -5.03
C ARG A 84 3.14 4.34 -4.88
N LEU A 85 2.28 4.08 -5.85
CA LEU A 85 1.62 2.79 -6.04
C LEU A 85 1.95 2.23 -7.43
N ILE A 86 2.30 0.95 -7.48
CA ILE A 86 2.27 0.12 -8.69
C ILE A 86 1.34 -1.06 -8.39
N ALA A 87 0.24 -1.17 -9.10
CA ALA A 87 -0.71 -2.27 -8.96
C ALA A 87 -0.77 -3.06 -10.26
N HIS A 88 -0.53 -4.37 -10.17
CA HIS A 88 -0.44 -5.27 -11.32
C HIS A 88 -1.67 -6.17 -11.44
N GLN A 89 -2.15 -6.39 -12.66
CA GLN A 89 -3.28 -7.28 -12.96
C GLN A 89 -4.56 -6.94 -12.16
N LEU A 90 -4.85 -5.64 -12.00
CA LEU A 90 -6.09 -5.19 -11.39
C LEU A 90 -7.30 -5.71 -12.16
N SER A 91 -8.28 -6.21 -11.42
CA SER A 91 -9.56 -6.66 -11.99
C SER A 91 -10.69 -6.47 -11.00
N GLY A 92 -11.89 -6.22 -11.52
CA GLY A 92 -13.09 -6.06 -10.71
C GLY A 92 -14.03 -4.98 -11.25
N ALA A 93 -15.17 -4.82 -10.59
CA ALA A 93 -16.18 -3.86 -11.02
C ALA A 93 -15.73 -2.41 -10.83
N LYS A 94 -14.96 -2.12 -9.77
CA LYS A 94 -14.62 -0.74 -9.45
C LYS A 94 -13.30 -0.62 -8.71
N PHE A 95 -12.53 0.41 -9.04
CA PHE A 95 -11.33 0.80 -8.32
C PHE A 95 -11.43 2.26 -7.86
N TYR A 96 -11.28 2.49 -6.56
CA TYR A 96 -11.25 3.82 -5.95
C TYR A 96 -9.81 4.23 -5.64
N LEU A 97 -9.37 5.35 -6.21
CA LEU A 97 -8.08 5.95 -5.95
C LEU A 97 -8.25 7.32 -5.32
N GLU A 98 -7.63 7.54 -4.17
CA GLU A 98 -7.52 8.86 -3.55
C GLU A 98 -6.05 9.18 -3.31
N THR A 99 -5.59 10.32 -3.83
CA THR A 99 -4.21 10.75 -3.57
C THR A 99 -4.15 12.20 -3.16
N THR A 100 -3.52 12.47 -2.02
CA THR A 100 -3.28 13.83 -1.54
C THR A 100 -1.78 14.10 -1.49
N GLY A 101 -1.30 15.09 -2.24
CA GLY A 101 0.13 15.44 -2.30
C GLY A 101 0.86 14.89 -3.52
N ALA A 102 2.18 14.69 -3.40
CA ALA A 102 3.06 14.29 -4.49
C ALA A 102 3.06 12.77 -4.70
N SER A 103 1.99 12.24 -5.28
CA SER A 103 1.84 10.81 -5.55
C SER A 103 2.13 10.45 -7.01
N ASN A 104 2.64 9.24 -7.23
CA ASN A 104 2.73 8.64 -8.57
C ASN A 104 2.08 7.26 -8.53
N VAL A 105 1.09 7.03 -9.40
CA VAL A 105 0.30 5.80 -9.41
C VAL A 105 0.32 5.17 -10.80
N ILE A 106 0.69 3.89 -10.85
CA ILE A 106 0.70 3.08 -12.07
C ILE A 106 -0.26 1.90 -11.83
N LEU A 107 -1.30 1.82 -12.66
CA LEU A 107 -2.30 0.77 -12.62
C LEU A 107 -2.22 -0.04 -13.91
N ASP A 108 -1.97 -1.35 -13.79
CA ASP A 108 -2.02 -2.31 -14.89
C ASP A 108 -3.17 -3.30 -14.64
N GLY A 109 -4.07 -3.45 -15.63
CA GLY A 109 -5.25 -4.30 -15.50
C GLY A 109 -6.49 -3.74 -16.20
N ALA A 110 -7.66 -4.28 -15.83
CA ALA A 110 -8.96 -3.89 -16.39
C ALA A 110 -10.03 -3.87 -15.29
N VAL A 111 -10.69 -2.73 -15.11
CA VAL A 111 -11.82 -2.56 -14.20
C VAL A 111 -13.00 -1.93 -14.93
N ASP A 112 -14.24 -2.19 -14.49
CA ASP A 112 -15.41 -1.61 -15.16
C ASP A 112 -15.52 -0.10 -14.89
N GLU A 113 -15.13 0.35 -13.69
CA GLU A 113 -15.13 1.76 -13.30
C GLU A 113 -13.86 2.14 -12.52
N LEU A 114 -13.24 3.27 -12.89
CA LEU A 114 -12.15 3.91 -12.15
C LEU A 114 -12.63 5.26 -11.61
N VAL A 115 -12.55 5.46 -10.29
CA VAL A 115 -12.81 6.75 -9.64
C VAL A 115 -11.51 7.24 -9.03
N ALA A 116 -11.04 8.42 -9.44
CA ALA A 116 -9.79 9.00 -8.97
C ALA A 116 -10.02 10.44 -8.46
N ASN A 117 -9.62 10.71 -7.21
CA ASN A 117 -9.73 12.00 -6.54
C ASN A 117 -8.37 12.53 -6.04
#